data_AF-A0A8S0Z7J5-F1
#
_entry.id   AF-A0A8S0Z7J5-F1
#
_cell.length_a   1.000
_cell.length_b   1.000
_cell.length_c   1.000
_cell.angle_alpha   90.00
_cell.angle_beta   90.00
_cell.angle_gamma   90.00
#
_symmetry.space_group_name_H-M   'P 1'
#
loop_
_entity.id
_entity.type
_entity.pdbx_description
1 polymer ?
#
loop_
_entity_poly.entity_id
_entity_poly.type
_entity_poly.pdbx_seq_one_letter_code
_entity_poly.pdbx_strand_id
1 'polypeptide(L)'
;MKLNSIRLPDMGGVLKRLEDIGQTLVRVATELKQCVEDVRVVSARQLERLEQERASALLAASVEGHVDAEQVSLHNVEDTESKKCANCNREASAECSLCRRTPYCSTYCQKKDWAAHQIECLRSVPTIHAEPQQRQQHQSIMLIVESQHQ
;
A
#
# COMPACT_ATOMS: atom_id res chain seq x y z
N MET A 1 -19.08 -61.30 65.09
CA MET A 1 -19.62 -60.47 63.99
C MET A 1 -18.52 -59.50 63.58
N LYS A 2 -18.03 -59.56 62.33
CA LYS A 2 -17.02 -58.61 61.81
C LYS A 2 -17.74 -57.46 61.13
N LEU A 3 -17.65 -56.27 61.70
CA LEU A 3 -18.13 -55.03 61.07
C LEU A 3 -17.22 -54.71 59.87
N ASN A 4 -17.79 -54.76 58.67
CA ASN A 4 -17.13 -54.31 57.45
C ASN A 4 -16.97 -52.79 57.49
N SER A 5 -15.73 -52.32 57.66
CA SER A 5 -15.39 -50.90 57.55
C SER A 5 -15.43 -50.50 56.07
N ILE A 6 -16.46 -49.76 55.67
CA ILE A 6 -16.55 -49.11 54.36
C ILE A 6 -15.45 -48.04 54.31
N ARG A 7 -14.44 -48.21 53.46
CA ARG A 7 -13.42 -47.16 53.24
C ARG A 7 -14.06 -46.01 52.47
N LEU A 8 -14.06 -44.81 53.04
CA LEU A 8 -14.48 -43.59 52.33
C LEU A 8 -13.50 -43.29 51.17
N PRO A 9 -13.98 -42.74 50.04
CA PRO A 9 -13.12 -42.30 48.94
C PRO A 9 -12.12 -41.23 49.40
N ASP A 10 -10.87 -41.32 48.93
CA ASP A 10 -9.82 -40.33 49.22
C ASP A 10 -10.10 -39.01 48.50
N MET A 11 -10.92 -38.17 49.12
CA MET A 11 -11.25 -36.82 48.65
C MET A 11 -10.05 -35.87 48.75
N GLY A 12 -9.10 -36.14 49.65
CA GLY A 12 -7.90 -35.31 49.83
C GLY A 12 -7.01 -35.33 48.59
N GLY A 13 -6.77 -36.50 48.01
CA GLY A 13 -6.05 -36.63 46.74
C GLY A 13 -6.75 -35.94 45.56
N VAL A 14 -8.08 -35.96 45.52
CA VAL A 14 -8.87 -35.29 44.46
C VAL A 14 -8.74 -33.77 44.57
N LEU A 15 -8.87 -33.21 45.78
CA LEU A 15 -8.74 -31.77 46.02
C LEU A 15 -7.33 -31.27 45.68
N LYS A 16 -6.30 -32.02 46.07
CA LYS A 16 -4.90 -31.68 45.72
C LYS A 16 -4.67 -31.64 44.20
N ARG A 17 -5.20 -32.62 43.46
CA ARG A 17 -5.12 -32.61 41.99
C ARG A 17 -5.82 -31.40 41.37
N LEU A 18 -6.98 -31.01 41.90
CA LEU A 18 -7.71 -29.83 41.43
C LEU A 18 -6.89 -28.55 41.68
N GLU A 19 -6.24 -28.45 42.83
CA GLU A 19 -5.33 -27.34 43.17
C GLU A 19 -4.12 -27.29 42.21
N ASP A 20 -3.46 -28.42 41.97
CA ASP A 20 -2.32 -28.53 41.04
C ASP A 20 -2.69 -28.11 39.60
N ILE A 21 -3.89 -28.51 39.14
CA ILE A 21 -4.45 -28.09 37.84
C ILE A 21 -4.69 -26.59 37.84
N GLY A 22 -5.31 -26.03 38.89
CA GLY A 22 -5.54 -24.60 39.03
C GLY A 22 -4.25 -23.80 38.95
N GLN A 23 -3.23 -24.19 39.70
CA GLN A 23 -1.90 -23.56 39.66
C GLN A 23 -1.26 -23.64 38.28
N THR A 24 -1.41 -24.78 37.60
CA THR A 24 -0.92 -24.95 36.23
C THR A 24 -1.64 -24.05 35.23
N LEU A 25 -2.96 -23.93 35.33
CA LEU A 25 -3.75 -23.03 34.48
C LEU A 25 -3.34 -21.58 34.69
N VAL A 26 -3.13 -21.16 35.94
CA VAL A 26 -2.65 -19.80 36.26
C VAL A 26 -1.28 -19.55 35.62
N ARG A 27 -0.34 -20.49 35.77
CA ARG A 27 1.00 -20.38 35.18
C ARG A 27 0.95 -20.25 33.65
N VAL A 28 0.21 -21.14 32.97
CA VAL A 28 0.08 -21.10 31.51
C VAL A 28 -0.64 -19.82 31.05
N ALA A 29 -1.64 -19.34 31.79
CA ALA A 29 -2.29 -18.07 31.49
C ALA A 29 -1.34 -16.88 31.62
N THR A 30 -0.43 -16.89 32.60
CA THR A 30 0.60 -15.85 32.73
C THR A 30 1.65 -15.92 31.62
N GLU A 31 2.09 -17.11 31.23
CA GLU A 31 3.01 -17.30 30.11
C GLU A 31 2.40 -16.85 28.78
N LEU A 32 1.11 -17.15 28.55
CA LEU A 32 0.39 -16.69 27.37
C LEU A 32 0.31 -15.16 27.33
N LYS A 33 0.00 -14.50 28.46
CA LYS A 33 -0.02 -13.04 28.56
C LYS A 33 1.35 -12.44 28.21
N GLN A 34 2.43 -13.04 28.71
CA GLN A 34 3.78 -12.61 28.39
C GLN A 34 4.09 -12.76 26.90
N CYS A 35 3.74 -13.90 26.29
CA CYS A 35 3.94 -14.14 24.87
C CYS A 35 3.19 -13.12 23.99
N VAL A 36 1.95 -12.78 24.36
CA VAL A 36 1.18 -11.72 23.67
C VAL A 36 1.88 -10.37 23.76
N GLU A 37 2.44 -10.04 24.93
CA GLU A 37 3.17 -8.78 25.10
C GLU A 37 4.49 -8.78 24.30
N ASP A 38 5.22 -9.88 24.31
CA ASP A 38 6.44 -10.03 23.51
C ASP A 38 6.15 -9.86 22.01
N VAL A 39 5.05 -10.44 21.52
CA VAL A 39 4.59 -10.24 20.12
C VAL A 39 4.29 -8.78 19.84
N ARG A 40 3.61 -8.06 20.77
CA ARG A 40 3.35 -6.63 20.62
C ARG A 40 4.63 -5.81 20.55
N VAL A 41 5.57 -6.07 21.46
CA VAL A 41 6.87 -5.38 21.51
C VAL A 41 7.67 -5.64 20.24
N VAL A 42 7.73 -6.90 19.77
CA VAL A 42 8.41 -7.25 18.53
C VAL A 42 7.74 -6.56 17.35
N SER A 43 6.41 -6.58 17.26
CA SER A 43 5.66 -5.92 16.18
C SER A 43 5.91 -4.41 16.15
N ALA A 44 5.90 -3.73 17.31
CA ALA A 44 6.18 -2.30 17.40
C ALA A 44 7.60 -1.98 16.91
N ARG A 45 8.60 -2.75 17.36
CA ARG A 45 10.00 -2.59 16.91
C ARG A 45 10.17 -2.85 15.42
N GLN A 46 9.44 -3.81 14.84
CA GLN A 46 9.47 -4.06 13.40
C GLN A 46 8.90 -2.86 12.62
N LEU A 47 7.80 -2.27 13.09
CA LEU A 47 7.22 -1.08 12.46
C LEU A 47 8.19 0.11 12.50
N GLU A 48 8.78 0.39 13.65
CA GLU A 48 9.79 1.45 13.80
C GLU A 48 11.00 1.24 12.86
N ARG A 49 11.48 -0.01 12.72
CA ARG A 49 12.57 -0.34 11.78
C ARG A 49 12.17 -0.06 10.34
N LEU A 50 10.97 -0.45 9.92
CA LEU A 50 10.48 -0.19 8.56
C LEU A 50 10.32 1.31 8.28
N GLU A 51 9.82 2.08 9.25
CA GLU A 51 9.73 3.54 9.14
C GLU A 51 11.12 4.18 9.02
N GLN A 52 12.09 3.72 9.81
CA GLN A 52 13.47 4.18 9.74
C GLN A 52 14.14 3.82 8.40
N GLU A 53 13.96 2.59 7.92
CA GLU A 53 14.45 2.13 6.62
C GLU A 53 13.83 2.97 5.48
N ARG A 54 12.53 3.26 5.54
CA ARG A 54 11.85 4.14 4.58
C ARG A 54 12.40 5.57 4.63
N ALA A 55 12.58 6.14 5.81
CA ALA A 55 13.15 7.48 5.97
C ALA A 55 14.58 7.54 5.42
N SER A 56 15.38 6.52 5.70
CA SER A 56 16.75 6.39 5.18
C SER A 56 16.76 6.28 3.66
N ALA A 57 15.86 5.52 3.05
CA ALA A 57 15.76 5.39 1.60
C ALA A 57 15.35 6.71 0.92
N LEU A 58 14.43 7.47 1.52
CA LEU A 58 14.04 8.78 1.01
C LEU A 58 15.20 9.79 1.06
N LEU A 59 15.96 9.78 2.17
CA LEU A 59 17.16 10.62 2.30
C LEU A 59 18.25 10.22 1.30
N ALA A 60 18.51 8.92 1.15
CA ALA A 60 19.47 8.42 0.16
C ALA A 60 19.07 8.80 -1.28
N ALA A 61 17.81 8.62 -1.65
CA ALA A 61 17.29 9.05 -2.96
C ALA A 61 17.39 10.57 -3.16
N SER A 62 17.25 11.36 -2.10
CA SER A 62 17.43 12.81 -2.17
C SER A 62 18.90 13.18 -2.40
N VAL A 63 19.84 12.47 -1.76
CA VAL A 63 21.28 12.69 -1.96
C VAL A 63 21.73 12.23 -3.35
N GLU A 64 21.21 11.10 -3.85
CA GLU A 64 21.49 10.65 -5.23
C GLU A 64 20.89 11.60 -6.27
N GLY A 65 19.70 12.15 -6.02
CA GLY A 65 19.11 13.19 -6.88
C GLY A 65 19.90 14.51 -6.93
N HIS A 66 20.81 14.75 -5.98
CA HIS A 66 21.70 15.91 -5.96
C HIS A 66 23.06 15.67 -6.63
N VAL A 67 23.51 14.42 -6.85
CA VAL A 67 24.78 14.14 -7.55
C VAL A 67 24.60 14.03 -9.08
N ASP A 68 23.39 13.82 -9.58
CA ASP A 68 23.02 13.93 -11.00
C ASP A 68 22.53 15.34 -11.40
N ALA A 69 22.57 16.33 -10.49
CA ALA A 69 22.10 17.69 -10.73
C ALA A 69 23.20 18.68 -11.19
N GLU A 70 24.46 18.24 -11.30
CA GLU A 70 25.56 19.07 -11.79
C GLU A 70 26.04 18.67 -13.21
N GLN A 71 25.14 18.10 -14.02
CA GLN A 71 25.32 18.02 -15.47
C GLN A 71 24.12 18.69 -16.15
N VAL A 72 24.37 19.90 -16.66
CA VAL A 72 23.44 20.75 -17.42
C VAL A 72 22.56 19.92 -18.36
N SER A 73 21.25 19.93 -18.12
CA SER A 73 20.26 19.74 -19.18
C SER A 73 19.31 20.93 -19.19
N LEU A 74 19.72 21.92 -19.98
CA LEU A 74 18.82 22.90 -20.56
C LEU A 74 17.80 22.15 -21.42
N HIS A 75 16.67 21.71 -20.86
CA HIS A 75 15.47 21.38 -21.63
C HIS A 75 14.23 21.91 -20.90
N ASN A 76 14.19 23.24 -20.79
CA ASN A 76 12.93 23.95 -20.71
C ASN A 76 12.50 24.19 -22.17
N VAL A 77 11.54 23.39 -22.66
CA VAL A 77 10.54 23.59 -23.73
C VAL A 77 10.17 22.18 -24.23
N GLU A 78 8.94 21.79 -23.93
CA GLU A 78 8.08 20.91 -24.73
C GLU A 78 8.76 20.05 -25.81
N ASP A 79 9.34 18.90 -25.43
CA ASP A 79 9.35 17.78 -26.36
C ASP A 79 7.98 17.09 -26.24
N THR A 80 7.02 17.69 -26.92
CA THR A 80 5.94 16.90 -27.50
C THR A 80 6.61 15.98 -28.51
N GLU A 81 7.21 14.88 -28.06
CA GLU A 81 7.39 13.72 -28.93
C GLU A 81 5.98 13.39 -29.40
N SER A 82 5.62 13.88 -30.60
CA SER A 82 4.34 13.65 -31.24
C SER A 82 4.19 12.15 -31.41
N LYS A 83 3.61 11.49 -30.39
CA LYS A 83 3.41 10.05 -30.36
C LYS A 83 2.64 9.69 -31.63
N LYS A 84 3.06 8.64 -32.34
CA LYS A 84 2.37 8.23 -33.56
C LYS A 84 1.20 7.33 -33.24
N CYS A 85 0.08 7.56 -33.90
CA CYS A 85 -1.13 6.76 -33.81
C CYS A 85 -0.85 5.30 -34.17
N ALA A 86 -1.13 4.37 -33.26
CA ALA A 86 -0.86 2.94 -33.45
C ALA A 86 -1.54 2.35 -34.70
N ASN A 87 -2.67 2.91 -35.13
CA ASN A 87 -3.41 2.43 -36.32
C ASN A 87 -2.93 3.05 -37.65
N CYS A 88 -2.60 4.35 -37.68
CA CYS A 88 -2.38 5.07 -38.95
C CYS A 88 -1.07 5.86 -39.02
N ASN A 89 -0.25 5.79 -37.99
CA ASN A 89 1.08 6.39 -37.87
C ASN A 89 1.16 7.92 -37.99
N ARG A 90 0.03 8.62 -38.08
CA ARG A 90 -0.08 10.08 -37.96
C ARG A 90 0.07 10.51 -36.50
N GLU A 91 0.32 11.79 -36.27
CA GLU A 91 0.36 12.38 -34.92
C GLU A 91 -0.88 12.00 -34.09
N ALA A 92 -0.63 11.52 -32.88
CA ALA A 92 -1.64 11.17 -31.91
C ALA A 92 -1.94 12.37 -31.02
N SER A 93 -3.23 12.60 -30.81
CA SER A 93 -3.76 13.66 -29.94
C SER A 93 -4.45 13.10 -28.70
N ALA A 94 -4.58 11.78 -28.60
CA ALA A 94 -5.25 11.09 -27.50
C ALA A 94 -4.58 9.74 -27.21
N GLU A 95 -4.84 9.20 -26.03
CA GLU A 95 -4.41 7.87 -25.61
C GLU A 95 -5.63 6.97 -25.36
N CYS A 96 -5.41 5.66 -25.30
CA CYS A 96 -6.46 4.69 -25.00
C CYS A 96 -7.20 5.06 -23.71
N SER A 97 -8.52 5.18 -23.78
CA SER A 97 -9.37 5.56 -22.63
C SER A 97 -9.30 4.57 -21.45
N LEU A 98 -8.91 3.32 -21.70
CA LEU A 98 -8.84 2.27 -20.69
C LEU A 98 -7.45 2.20 -20.04
N CYS A 99 -6.39 1.99 -20.83
CA CYS A 99 -5.05 1.78 -20.31
C CYS A 99 -4.15 3.02 -20.34
N ARG A 100 -4.52 4.08 -21.07
CA ARG A 100 -3.74 5.31 -21.31
C ARG A 100 -2.30 5.10 -21.82
N ARG A 101 -2.01 3.93 -22.41
CA ARG A 101 -0.67 3.58 -22.91
C ARG A 101 -0.54 3.74 -24.42
N THR A 102 -1.57 3.33 -25.16
CA THR A 102 -1.50 3.30 -26.62
C THR A 102 -2.02 4.61 -27.23
N PRO A 103 -1.21 5.34 -28.00
CA PRO A 103 -1.59 6.62 -28.61
C PRO A 103 -2.41 6.46 -29.89
N TYR A 104 -3.41 7.32 -30.07
CA TYR A 104 -4.29 7.38 -31.25
C TYR A 104 -4.55 8.82 -31.68
N CYS A 105 -4.72 9.04 -32.99
CA CYS A 105 -5.13 10.35 -33.51
C CYS A 105 -6.64 10.62 -33.36
N SER A 106 -7.43 9.58 -33.08
CA SER A 106 -8.87 9.68 -32.84
C SER A 106 -9.44 8.37 -32.28
N THR A 107 -10.64 8.45 -31.71
CA THR A 107 -11.41 7.27 -31.26
C THR A 107 -11.72 6.30 -32.39
N TYR A 108 -11.77 6.77 -33.63
CA TYR A 108 -11.92 5.91 -34.81
C TYR A 108 -10.72 4.98 -34.98
N CYS A 109 -9.50 5.51 -34.84
CA CYS A 109 -8.28 4.70 -34.92
C CYS A 109 -8.17 3.70 -33.78
N GLN A 110 -8.58 4.09 -32.56
CA GLN A 110 -8.67 3.18 -31.42
C GLN A 110 -9.60 1.99 -31.69
N LYS A 111 -10.80 2.24 -32.25
CA LYS A 111 -11.76 1.17 -32.57
C LYS A 111 -11.24 0.22 -33.63
N LYS A 112 -10.49 0.72 -34.63
CA LYS A 112 -9.89 -0.11 -35.68
C LYS A 112 -8.78 -1.00 -35.15
N ASP A 113 -7.95 -0.48 -34.25
CA ASP A 113 -6.86 -1.23 -33.63
C ASP A 113 -7.32 -2.18 -32.51
N TRP A 114 -8.55 -2.03 -32.02
CA TRP A 114 -9.05 -2.73 -30.83
C TRP A 114 -8.82 -4.26 -30.85
N ALA A 115 -9.02 -4.91 -32.01
CA ALA A 115 -8.85 -6.35 -32.12
C ALA A 115 -7.42 -6.81 -31.80
N ALA A 116 -6.41 -6.01 -32.17
CA ALA A 116 -5.00 -6.25 -31.86
C ALA A 116 -4.64 -5.75 -30.45
N HIS A 117 -5.14 -4.57 -30.08
CA HIS A 117 -4.81 -3.90 -28.82
C HIS A 117 -5.45 -4.55 -27.57
N GLN A 118 -6.63 -5.19 -27.67
CA GLN A 118 -7.42 -5.65 -26.52
C GLN A 118 -6.65 -6.54 -25.52
N ILE A 119 -5.78 -7.43 -26.02
CA ILE A 119 -5.02 -8.37 -25.16
C ILE A 119 -3.99 -7.61 -24.32
N GLU A 120 -3.31 -6.63 -24.93
CA GLU A 120 -2.35 -5.76 -24.24
C GLU A 120 -3.05 -4.75 -23.32
N CYS A 121 -4.20 -4.23 -23.75
CA CYS A 121 -5.02 -3.31 -22.98
C CYS A 121 -5.41 -3.89 -21.61
N LEU A 122 -5.88 -5.15 -21.59
CA LEU A 122 -6.32 -5.83 -20.37
C LEU A 122 -5.18 -6.18 -19.41
N ARG A 123 -4.00 -6.51 -19.92
CA ARG A 123 -2.80 -6.73 -19.07
C ARG A 123 -2.33 -5.45 -18.38
N SER A 124 -2.73 -4.31 -18.92
CA SER A 124 -2.23 -2.99 -18.53
C SER A 124 -3.14 -2.24 -17.57
N VAL A 125 -4.36 -2.73 -17.29
CA VAL A 125 -5.27 -2.10 -16.33
C VAL A 125 -4.76 -2.40 -14.93
N PRO A 126 -4.28 -1.39 -14.18
CA PRO A 126 -4.00 -1.58 -12.77
C PRO A 126 -5.32 -1.90 -12.09
N THR A 127 -5.36 -2.99 -11.33
CA THR A 127 -6.43 -3.25 -10.35
C THR A 127 -6.61 -1.99 -9.52
N ILE A 128 -7.74 -1.31 -9.69
CA ILE A 128 -8.08 -0.08 -9.00
C ILE A 128 -8.34 -0.43 -7.53
N HIS A 129 -7.27 -0.51 -6.73
CA HIS A 129 -7.37 -0.20 -5.32
C HIS A 129 -7.50 1.32 -5.24
N ALA A 130 -8.70 1.76 -4.90
CA ALA A 130 -9.03 3.15 -4.67
C ALA A 130 -8.27 3.65 -3.43
N GLU A 131 -7.13 4.29 -3.65
CA GLU A 131 -6.51 5.18 -2.68
C GLU A 131 -6.82 6.62 -3.10
N PRO A 132 -7.42 7.46 -2.25
CA PRO A 132 -7.73 8.84 -2.60
C PRO A 132 -6.44 9.67 -2.54
N GLN A 133 -5.72 9.72 -3.66
CA GLN A 133 -4.62 10.66 -3.84
C GLN A 133 -5.19 12.09 -3.84
N GLN A 134 -4.84 12.86 -2.82
CA GLN A 134 -5.06 14.31 -2.72
C GLN A 134 -4.63 15.00 -4.02
N ARG A 135 -5.61 15.39 -4.84
CA ARG A 135 -5.41 16.46 -5.82
C ARG A 135 -5.25 17.76 -5.05
N GLN A 136 -4.01 18.24 -4.92
CA GLN A 136 -3.73 19.65 -4.73
C GLN A 136 -4.33 20.42 -5.91
N GLN A 137 -5.55 20.92 -5.70
CA GLN A 137 -6.13 21.95 -6.55
C GLN A 137 -5.42 23.26 -6.21
N HIS A 138 -4.53 23.68 -7.11
CA HIS A 138 -4.12 25.08 -7.20
C HIS A 138 -5.40 25.90 -7.43
N GLN A 139 -5.89 26.56 -6.39
CA GLN A 139 -6.92 27.58 -6.51
C GLN A 139 -6.21 28.89 -6.90
N SER A 140 -6.05 29.12 -8.20
CA SER A 140 -5.78 30.47 -8.70
C SER A 140 -7.08 31.25 -8.68
N ILE A 141 -7.30 32.02 -7.61
CA ILE A 141 -8.37 33.00 -7.53
C ILE A 141 -8.03 34.12 -8.53
N MET A 142 -8.82 34.27 -9.60
CA MET A 142 -8.73 35.44 -10.47
C MET A 142 -9.29 36.65 -9.72
N LEU A 143 -8.45 37.60 -9.36
CA LEU A 143 -8.89 38.94 -8.98
C LEU A 143 -9.00 39.77 -10.26
N ILE A 144 -10.24 39.99 -10.71
CA ILE A 144 -10.54 41.00 -11.72
C ILE A 144 -10.32 42.36 -11.04
N VAL A 145 -9.26 43.06 -11.44
CA VAL A 145 -9.11 44.50 -11.17
C VAL A 145 -9.84 45.24 -12.28
N GLU A 146 -11.04 45.76 -11.98
CA GLU A 146 -11.69 46.75 -12.85
C GLU A 146 -10.84 48.03 -12.85
N SER A 147 -10.08 48.24 -13.92
CA SER A 147 -9.49 49.56 -14.21
C SER A 147 -10.58 50.49 -14.74
N GLN A 148 -10.99 51.47 -13.93
CA GLN A 148 -11.66 52.65 -14.46
C GLN A 148 -10.65 53.46 -15.28
N HIS A 149 -10.90 53.57 -16.58
CA HIS A 149 -10.32 54.60 -17.44
C HIS A 149 -11.39 55.66 -17.69
N GLN A 150 -11.09 56.86 -17.17
CA GLN A 150 -11.45 58.21 -17.64
C GLN A 150 -12.92 58.60 -17.80
#